data_AF-A0A1F8X0X2-F1
#
_entry.id   AF-A0A1F8X0X2-F1
#
_cell.length_a   1.000
_cell.length_b   1.000
_cell.length_c   1.000
_cell.angle_alpha   90.00
_cell.angle_beta   90.00
_cell.angle_gamma   90.00
#
_symmetry.space_group_name_H-M   'P 1'
#
loop_
_entity.id
_entity.type
_entity.pdbx_description
1 polymer ?
#
loop_
_entity_poly.entity_id
_entity_poly.type
_entity_poly.pdbx_seq_one_letter_code
_entity_poly.pdbx_strand_id
1 'polypeptide(L)'
;MPGCDYYIPEQSLIIEFDERQHFSIPRKITLEMYPEGIELGFNHKKHLNLCEDIKAGDKDKDVPHRDEQRAWLDTLRDFIPLIFELKPTIRVIWRDFNWRELDPDNHAHIEAFRRLLNYNLCFNLCFIDELDVKNPVLF
;
A
#
# COMPACT_ATOMS: atom_id res chain seq x y z
N MET A 1 15.57 -10.48 -3.37
CA MET A 1 14.17 -10.01 -3.24
C MET A 1 13.61 -9.94 -4.65
N PRO A 2 12.45 -10.54 -4.99
CA PRO A 2 11.75 -10.08 -6.19
C PRO A 2 11.58 -8.56 -6.08
N GLY A 3 11.62 -7.83 -7.20
CA GLY A 3 11.58 -6.37 -7.17
C GLY A 3 10.41 -5.85 -6.35
N CYS A 4 10.70 -5.07 -5.31
CA CYS A 4 9.79 -4.07 -4.78
C CYS A 4 9.97 -2.78 -5.58
N ASP A 5 8.97 -1.92 -5.58
CA ASP A 5 9.10 -0.64 -6.29
C ASP A 5 10.15 0.26 -5.63
N TYR A 6 10.10 0.40 -4.30
CA TYR A 6 11.10 1.14 -3.54
C TYR A 6 11.43 0.47 -2.21
N TYR A 7 12.73 0.49 -1.89
CA TYR A 7 13.25 0.12 -0.57
C TYR A 7 14.11 1.27 -0.03
N ILE A 8 13.84 1.68 1.20
CA ILE A 8 14.57 2.73 1.92
C ILE A 8 15.34 2.06 3.06
N PRO A 9 16.63 1.72 2.86
CA PRO A 9 17.42 0.95 3.82
C PRO A 9 17.53 1.61 5.20
N GLU A 10 17.71 2.92 5.24
CA GLU A 10 17.90 3.70 6.47
C GLU A 10 16.67 3.65 7.38
N GLN A 11 15.51 3.29 6.83
CA GLN A 11 14.25 3.21 7.55
C GLN A 11 13.70 1.78 7.64
N SER A 12 14.42 0.80 7.08
CA SER A 12 13.95 -0.58 6.90
C SER A 12 12.54 -0.65 6.31
N LEU A 13 12.28 0.18 5.28
CA LEU A 13 10.93 0.44 4.78
C LEU A 13 10.78 0.04 3.32
N ILE A 14 9.72 -0.69 3.00
CA ILE A 14 9.31 -1.03 1.64
C ILE A 14 8.10 -0.17 1.27
N ILE A 15 8.10 0.35 0.05
CA ILE A 15 6.97 1.05 -0.55
C ILE A 15 6.63 0.37 -1.87
N GLU A 16 5.35 0.01 -2.03
CA GLU A 16 4.78 -0.54 -3.25
C GLU A 16 3.76 0.44 -3.82
N PHE A 17 3.74 0.60 -5.14
CA PHE A 17 2.81 1.43 -5.86
C PHE A 17 1.73 0.57 -6.51
N ASP A 18 0.55 0.60 -5.91
CA ASP A 18 -0.56 -0.22 -6.37
C ASP A 18 -1.28 0.46 -7.54
N GLU A 19 -0.99 -0.02 -8.75
CA GLU A 19 -1.75 0.28 -9.96
C GLU A 19 -3.09 -0.48 -10.02
N ARG A 20 -3.97 -0.09 -10.96
CA ARG A 20 -5.31 -0.69 -11.14
C ARG A 20 -5.28 -2.23 -11.13
N GLN A 21 -4.27 -2.84 -11.74
CA GLN A 21 -4.13 -4.30 -11.88
C GLN A 21 -3.92 -5.06 -10.56
N HIS A 22 -3.54 -4.38 -9.47
CA HIS A 22 -3.41 -4.99 -8.15
C HIS A 22 -4.77 -5.20 -7.46
N PHE A 23 -5.82 -4.52 -7.91
CA PHE A 23 -7.16 -4.58 -7.30
C PHE A 23 -8.05 -5.62 -8.00
N SER A 24 -7.68 -6.89 -7.89
CA SER A 24 -8.34 -8.04 -8.53
C SER A 24 -9.15 -8.89 -7.53
N ILE A 25 -10.02 -9.78 -8.05
CA ILE A 25 -10.76 -10.74 -7.20
C ILE A 25 -9.81 -11.71 -6.48
N PRO A 26 -8.77 -12.29 -7.12
CA PRO A 26 -7.77 -13.07 -6.40
C PRO A 26 -7.11 -12.28 -5.27
N ARG A 27 -6.81 -10.98 -5.47
CA ARG A 27 -6.25 -10.15 -4.42
C ARG A 27 -7.20 -9.99 -3.23
N LYS A 28 -8.49 -9.76 -3.49
CA LYS A 28 -9.52 -9.74 -2.43
C LYS A 28 -9.48 -11.02 -1.60
N ILE A 29 -9.49 -12.19 -2.25
CA ILE A 29 -9.46 -13.49 -1.58
C ILE A 29 -8.22 -13.60 -0.69
N THR A 30 -7.04 -13.20 -1.18
CA THR A 30 -5.83 -13.23 -0.35
C THR A 30 -5.95 -12.34 0.89
N LEU A 31 -6.45 -11.11 0.75
CA LEU A 31 -6.63 -10.18 1.86
C LEU A 31 -7.64 -10.69 2.90
N GLU A 32 -8.73 -11.33 2.47
CA GLU A 32 -9.72 -11.95 3.39
C GLU A 32 -9.13 -13.08 4.23
N MET A 33 -8.04 -13.70 3.77
CA MET A 33 -7.36 -14.79 4.46
C MET A 33 -6.21 -14.32 5.37
N TYR A 34 -5.98 -13.00 5.49
CA TYR A 34 -4.94 -12.49 6.37
C TYR A 34 -5.28 -12.79 7.84
N PRO A 35 -4.29 -13.14 8.67
CA PRO A 35 -4.53 -13.40 10.08
C PRO A 35 -5.02 -12.14 10.78
N GLU A 36 -5.91 -12.31 11.76
CA GLU A 36 -6.37 -11.19 12.58
C GLU A 36 -5.19 -10.55 13.33
N GLY A 37 -5.20 -9.22 13.43
CA GLY A 37 -4.17 -8.46 14.15
C GLY A 37 -2.83 -8.32 13.42
N ILE A 38 -2.73 -8.73 12.15
CA ILE A 38 -1.54 -8.41 11.35
C ILE A 38 -1.34 -6.89 11.24
N GLU A 39 -0.11 -6.46 11.49
CA GLU A 39 0.30 -5.08 11.28
C GLU A 39 0.58 -4.85 9.78
N LEU A 40 -0.17 -3.94 9.16
CA LEU A 40 -0.05 -3.62 7.74
C LEU A 40 0.21 -2.13 7.56
N GLY A 41 1.10 -1.76 6.63
CA GLY A 41 1.40 -0.36 6.30
C GLY A 41 0.34 0.28 5.38
N PHE A 42 -0.86 -0.29 5.33
CA PHE A 42 -1.96 0.17 4.49
C PHE A 42 -3.32 -0.22 5.09
N ASN A 43 -4.36 0.50 4.68
CA ASN A 43 -5.72 0.21 5.15
C ASN A 43 -6.28 -1.04 4.45
N HIS A 44 -6.35 -2.15 5.20
CA HIS A 44 -6.82 -3.46 4.75
C HIS A 44 -8.24 -3.40 4.18
N LYS A 45 -9.19 -2.79 4.90
CA LYS A 45 -10.59 -2.65 4.47
C LYS A 45 -10.72 -1.81 3.20
N LYS A 46 -9.94 -0.74 3.06
CA LYS A 46 -9.89 0.08 1.83
C LYS A 46 -9.45 -0.79 0.65
N HIS A 47 -8.40 -1.60 0.81
CA HIS A 47 -7.91 -2.47 -0.27
C HIS A 47 -8.92 -3.56 -0.65
N LEU A 48 -9.59 -4.19 0.32
CA LEU A 48 -10.69 -5.13 0.06
C LEU A 48 -11.80 -4.49 -0.78
N ASN A 49 -12.28 -3.32 -0.37
CA ASN A 49 -13.34 -2.60 -1.07
C ASN A 49 -12.90 -2.22 -2.50
N LEU A 50 -11.67 -1.76 -2.68
CA LEU A 50 -11.14 -1.44 -4.01
C LEU A 50 -11.08 -2.67 -4.92
N CYS A 51 -10.72 -3.84 -4.40
CA CYS A 51 -10.74 -5.08 -5.18
C CYS A 51 -12.18 -5.45 -5.60
N GLU A 52 -13.16 -5.25 -4.71
CA GLU A 52 -14.58 -5.48 -5.03
C GLU A 52 -15.11 -4.47 -6.05
N ASP A 53 -14.72 -3.19 -5.96
CA ASP A 53 -15.21 -2.14 -6.86
C ASP A 53 -14.57 -2.22 -8.26
N ILE A 54 -13.26 -2.47 -8.31
CA ILE A 54 -12.48 -2.39 -9.55
C ILE A 54 -12.55 -3.70 -10.34
N LYS A 55 -12.53 -4.84 -9.64
CA LYS A 55 -12.49 -6.21 -10.21
C LYS A 55 -11.52 -6.29 -11.39
N ALA A 56 -10.29 -5.81 -11.19
CA ALA A 56 -9.29 -5.86 -12.23
C ALA A 56 -9.05 -7.31 -12.62
N GLY A 57 -8.99 -7.55 -13.93
CA GLY A 57 -8.57 -8.82 -14.49
C GLY A 57 -7.51 -8.53 -15.55
N ASP A 58 -6.63 -9.49 -15.76
CA ASP A 58 -5.70 -9.40 -16.85
C ASP A 58 -6.44 -9.40 -18.19
N LYS A 59 -5.97 -8.55 -19.09
CA LYS A 59 -6.46 -8.51 -20.47
C LYS A 59 -5.64 -9.42 -21.37
N ASP A 60 -4.41 -9.74 -20.97
CA ASP A 60 -3.55 -10.68 -21.67
C ASP A 60 -3.92 -12.11 -21.28
N LYS A 61 -4.47 -12.86 -22.24
CA LYS A 61 -4.93 -14.24 -22.02
C LYS A 61 -3.82 -15.26 -22.20
N ASP A 62 -2.65 -14.84 -22.68
CA ASP A 62 -1.55 -15.74 -23.01
C ASP A 62 -0.74 -16.15 -21.77
N VAL A 63 -0.92 -15.46 -20.64
CA VAL A 63 -0.32 -15.80 -19.35
C VAL A 63 -1.38 -16.41 -18.41
N PRO A 64 -1.37 -17.74 -18.21
CA PRO A 64 -2.35 -18.39 -17.34
C PRO A 64 -2.17 -17.95 -15.89
N HIS A 65 -3.29 -17.69 -15.22
CA HIS A 65 -3.37 -17.39 -13.78
C HIS A 65 -2.57 -16.16 -13.32
N ARG A 66 -2.39 -15.16 -14.19
CA ARG A 66 -1.54 -14.01 -13.86
C ARG A 66 -2.08 -13.19 -12.70
N ASP A 67 -3.40 -13.08 -12.55
CA ASP A 67 -4.01 -12.34 -11.45
C ASP A 67 -3.83 -13.05 -10.11
N GLU A 68 -3.90 -14.38 -10.10
CA GLU A 68 -3.62 -15.23 -8.94
C GLU A 68 -2.13 -15.15 -8.57
N GLN A 69 -1.23 -15.22 -9.56
CA GLN A 69 0.21 -15.04 -9.33
C GLN A 69 0.53 -13.66 -8.77
N ARG A 70 -0.11 -12.60 -9.30
CA ARG A 70 0.06 -11.23 -8.79
C ARG A 70 -0.44 -11.12 -7.35
N ALA A 71 -1.63 -11.63 -7.05
CA ALA A 71 -2.19 -11.64 -5.70
C ALA A 71 -1.30 -12.40 -4.70
N TRP A 72 -0.73 -13.53 -5.14
CA TRP A 72 0.22 -14.30 -4.34
C TRP A 72 1.51 -13.50 -4.05
N LEU A 73 2.11 -12.88 -5.07
CA LEU A 73 3.31 -12.07 -4.89
C LEU A 73 3.06 -10.85 -3.99
N ASP A 74 1.92 -10.18 -4.15
CA ASP A 74 1.52 -9.08 -3.28
C ASP A 74 1.34 -9.52 -1.83
N THR A 75 0.80 -10.73 -1.62
CA THR A 75 0.70 -11.33 -0.29
C THR A 75 2.06 -11.58 0.33
N LEU A 76 3.01 -12.12 -0.44
CA LEU A 76 4.37 -12.31 0.05
C LEU A 76 5.04 -10.98 0.42
N ARG A 77 4.82 -9.92 -0.35
CA ARG A 77 5.36 -8.58 -0.06
C ARG A 77 4.81 -7.95 1.21
N ASP A 78 3.57 -8.25 1.55
CA ASP A 78 2.97 -7.78 2.80
C ASP A 78 3.47 -8.55 4.01
N PHE A 79 3.82 -9.84 3.84
CA PHE A 79 4.34 -10.68 4.92
C PHE A 79 5.86 -10.63 5.08
N ILE A 80 6.61 -10.18 4.07
CA ILE A 80 8.08 -10.03 4.15
C ILE A 80 8.52 -9.27 5.42
N PRO A 81 7.88 -8.14 5.80
CA PRO A 81 8.22 -7.43 7.03
C PRO A 81 7.98 -8.19 8.33
N LEU A 82 7.22 -9.29 8.32
CA LEU A 82 7.06 -10.15 9.50
C LEU A 82 8.22 -11.13 9.66
N ILE A 83 8.91 -11.43 8.56
CA ILE A 83 9.98 -12.44 8.49
C ILE A 83 11.34 -11.76 8.65
N PHE A 84 11.47 -10.56 8.09
CA PHE A 84 12.65 -9.72 8.20
C PHE A 84 12.31 -8.56 9.12
N GLU A 85 13.26 -8.07 9.94
CA GLU A 85 13.07 -6.94 10.86
C GLU A 85 12.86 -5.60 10.12
N LEU A 86 11.79 -5.52 9.33
CA LEU A 86 11.39 -4.38 8.50
C LEU A 86 10.08 -3.81 9.01
N LYS A 87 9.82 -2.56 8.67
CA LYS A 87 8.52 -1.93 8.92
C LYS A 87 7.46 -2.50 7.96
N PRO A 88 6.17 -2.52 8.35
CA PRO A 88 5.10 -2.93 7.47
C PRO A 88 5.15 -2.22 6.11
N THR A 89 4.92 -2.96 5.03
CA THR A 89 4.98 -2.45 3.66
C THR A 89 3.92 -1.37 3.45
N ILE A 90 4.34 -0.18 3.02
CA ILE A 90 3.42 0.90 2.64
C ILE A 90 2.94 0.65 1.23
N ARG A 91 1.62 0.71 1.01
CA ARG A 91 1.02 0.68 -0.32
C ARG A 91 0.45 2.04 -0.69
N VAL A 92 0.91 2.58 -1.80
CA VAL A 92 0.47 3.86 -2.37
C VAL A 92 -0.43 3.59 -3.56
N ILE A 93 -1.69 4.00 -3.47
CA ILE A 93 -2.69 3.67 -4.51
C ILE A 93 -2.64 4.71 -5.63
N TRP A 94 -2.57 4.26 -6.88
CA TRP A 94 -2.48 5.12 -8.07
C TRP A 94 -3.58 6.19 -8.18
N ARG A 95 -4.74 5.98 -7.54
CA ARG A 95 -5.89 6.88 -7.61
C ARG A 95 -5.96 7.90 -6.47
N ASP A 96 -5.15 7.72 -5.42
CA ASP A 96 -5.24 8.59 -4.24
C ASP A 96 -4.74 10.01 -4.52
N PHE A 97 -3.86 10.18 -5.52
CA PHE A 97 -3.32 11.49 -5.91
C PHE A 97 -3.32 11.66 -7.42
N ASN A 98 -3.43 12.90 -7.87
CA ASN A 98 -3.08 13.25 -9.24
C ASN A 98 -1.55 13.33 -9.37
N TRP A 99 -0.91 12.18 -9.57
CA TRP A 99 0.56 12.06 -9.63
C TRP A 99 1.22 12.96 -10.67
N ARG A 100 0.49 13.35 -11.72
CA ARG A 100 1.02 14.22 -12.79
C ARG A 100 1.17 15.68 -12.36
N GLU A 101 0.49 16.08 -11.30
CA GLU A 101 0.54 17.45 -10.76
C GLU A 101 1.56 17.60 -9.63
N LEU A 102 2.13 16.49 -9.16
CA LEU A 102 3.22 16.53 -8.19
C LEU A 102 4.50 17.01 -8.87
N ASP A 103 5.18 17.93 -8.20
CA ASP A 103 6.40 18.56 -8.66
C ASP A 103 7.47 18.23 -7.61
N PRO A 104 8.50 17.44 -7.96
CA PRO A 104 9.54 17.02 -7.02
C PRO A 104 10.43 18.18 -6.55
N ASP A 105 10.40 19.33 -7.23
CA ASP A 105 11.14 20.53 -6.83
C ASP A 105 10.28 21.47 -5.96
N ASN A 106 8.97 21.19 -5.86
CA ASN A 106 8.05 21.97 -5.04
C ASN A 106 7.97 21.41 -3.62
N HIS A 107 8.49 22.17 -2.65
CA HIS A 107 8.51 21.79 -1.23
C HIS A 107 7.13 21.45 -0.65
N ALA A 108 6.06 22.12 -1.08
CA ALA A 108 4.70 21.82 -0.61
C ALA A 108 4.22 20.45 -1.11
N HIS A 109 4.57 20.07 -2.34
CA HIS A 109 4.22 18.78 -2.93
C HIS A 109 5.01 17.64 -2.25
N ILE A 110 6.30 17.86 -1.99
CA ILE A 110 7.13 16.92 -1.21
C ILE A 110 6.52 16.70 0.18
N GLU A 111 6.10 17.78 0.86
CA GLU A 111 5.54 17.68 2.20
C GLU A 111 4.16 16.99 2.21
N ALA A 112 3.32 17.23 1.20
CA ALA A 112 2.07 16.50 1.01
C ALA A 112 2.32 15.00 0.81
N PHE A 113 3.30 14.63 -0.01
CA PHE A 113 3.67 13.23 -0.22
C PHE A 113 4.24 12.57 1.06
N ARG A 114 5.07 13.30 1.82
CA ARG A 114 5.53 12.81 3.14
C ARG A 114 4.37 12.55 4.09
N ARG A 115 3.38 13.44 4.14
CA ARG A 115 2.16 13.26 4.95
C ARG A 115 1.36 12.04 4.51
N LEU A 116 1.26 11.76 3.21
CA LEU A 116 0.63 10.53 2.72
C LEU A 116 1.34 9.28 3.28
N LEU A 117 2.66 9.22 3.14
CA LEU A 117 3.44 8.07 3.62
C LEU A 117 3.34 7.94 5.15
N ASN A 118 3.42 9.06 5.86
CA ASN A 118 3.29 9.09 7.31
C ASN A 118 1.88 8.76 7.79
N TYR A 119 0.82 9.13 7.07
CA TYR A 119 -0.55 8.72 7.39
C TYR A 119 -0.70 7.20 7.30
N ASN A 120 -0.11 6.59 6.27
CA ASN A 120 -0.08 5.14 6.10
C ASN A 120 0.75 4.42 7.18
N LEU A 121 1.77 5.10 7.75
CA LEU A 121 2.55 4.60 8.90
C LEU A 121 1.86 4.84 10.25
N CYS A 122 1.26 6.01 10.46
CA CYS A 122 0.66 6.43 11.73
C CYS A 122 -0.77 5.93 11.93
N PHE A 123 -1.43 5.40 10.89
CA PHE A 123 -2.73 4.73 11.06
C PHE A 123 -2.66 3.55 12.07
N ASN A 124 -1.45 3.04 12.38
CA ASN A 124 -1.21 2.05 13.43
C ASN A 124 -0.55 2.60 14.71
N LEU A 125 -0.02 3.84 14.71
CA LEU A 125 0.55 4.48 15.90
C LEU A 125 -0.45 5.31 16.71
N CYS A 126 -1.60 5.69 16.12
CA CYS A 126 -2.64 6.44 16.84
C CYS A 126 -3.39 5.63 17.92
N PHE A 127 -2.99 4.39 18.21
CA PHE A 127 -3.39 3.70 19.45
C PHE A 127 -2.35 3.79 20.57
N ILE A 128 -1.19 4.41 20.35
CA ILE A 128 -0.13 4.49 21.36
C ILE A 128 0.17 5.93 21.78
N ASP A 129 0.05 6.93 20.90
CA ASP A 129 0.35 8.31 21.31
C ASP A 129 -0.86 9.23 21.14
N GLU A 130 -1.69 9.29 22.17
CA GLU A 130 -2.31 10.56 22.57
C GLU A 130 -1.18 11.57 22.76
N LEU A 131 -0.92 12.40 21.75
CA LEU A 131 -0.51 13.80 21.85
C LEU A 131 -0.17 14.33 20.44
N ASP A 132 -0.94 15.35 20.05
CA ASP A 132 -0.53 16.39 19.09
C ASP A 132 -0.85 16.26 17.60
N VAL A 133 -2.12 15.95 17.26
CA VAL A 133 -2.68 16.36 15.95
C VAL A 133 -3.78 17.40 16.18
N LYS A 134 -3.37 18.66 16.38
CA LYS A 134 -4.26 19.80 16.16
C LYS A 134 -4.31 20.12 14.66
N ASN A 135 -5.54 20.09 14.15
CA ASN A 135 -6.04 20.58 12.86
C ASN A 135 -5.73 19.77 11.57
N PRO A 136 -6.69 18.98 11.08
CA PRO A 136 -6.75 18.59 9.68
C PRO A 136 -7.42 19.71 8.89
N VAL A 137 -6.68 20.40 8.02
CA VAL A 137 -7.30 21.21 6.95
C VAL A 137 -7.40 20.32 5.72
N LEU A 138 -8.64 19.95 5.41
CA LEU A 138 -9.07 19.27 4.20
C LEU A 138 -8.79 20.13 2.97
N PHE A 139 -8.21 19.54 1.93
CA PHE A 139 -8.40 19.91 0.54
C PHE A 139 -8.56 18.62 -0.27
#